data_AF-A0A941EAD9-F1
#
_entry.id   AF-A0A941EAD9-F1
#
_cell.length_a   1.000
_cell.length_b   1.000
_cell.length_c   1.000
_cell.angle_alpha   90.00
_cell.angle_beta   90.00
_cell.angle_gamma   90.00
#
_symmetry.space_group_name_H-M   'P 1'
#
loop_
_entity.id
_entity.type
_entity.pdbx_description
1 polymer ?
#
loop_
_entity_poly.entity_id
_entity_poly.type
_entity_poly.pdbx_seq_one_letter_code
_entity_poly.pdbx_strand_id
1 'polypeptide(L)'
;MAVVFSLPLPRSHRLYIVYRTSPEDHGVDYLLHHPGWDHAETLASDDGHFAGPGLSWRELEAAASNGLPGGTTADPHARLLLLLPALGDQDVDRTAVHIVTRALTYRTHMRDPERAAALLMDGQGPAGPARWSTADDGAA
;
A
#
# COMPACT_ATOMS: atom_id res chain seq x y z
N MET A 1 16.68 7.71 11.38
CA MET A 1 16.08 6.46 11.92
C MET A 1 14.95 6.07 11.00
N ALA A 2 14.69 4.78 10.80
CA ALA A 2 13.59 4.32 9.95
C ALA A 2 12.82 3.18 10.63
N VAL A 3 11.52 3.11 10.38
CA VAL A 3 10.65 2.01 10.82
C VAL A 3 10.26 1.20 9.59
N VAL A 4 10.49 -0.11 9.64
CA VAL A 4 10.24 -1.01 8.50
C VAL A 4 9.08 -1.95 8.83
N PHE A 5 8.03 -1.88 8.02
CA PHE A 5 6.98 -2.88 7.98
C PHE A 5 7.20 -3.81 6.80
N SER A 6 6.83 -5.07 6.94
CA SER A 6 6.98 -6.05 5.87
C SER A 6 5.75 -6.95 5.73
N LEU A 7 5.44 -7.30 4.48
CA LEU A 7 4.26 -8.04 4.09
C LEU A 7 4.68 -9.18 3.16
N PRO A 8 4.37 -10.44 3.47
CA PRO A 8 4.56 -11.53 2.54
C PRO A 8 3.58 -11.40 1.37
N LEU A 9 4.07 -11.68 0.16
CA LEU A 9 3.31 -11.76 -1.06
C LEU A 9 3.44 -13.18 -1.67
N PRO A 10 2.55 -13.57 -2.59
CA PRO A 10 2.66 -14.85 -3.29
C PRO A 10 4.03 -15.03 -3.99
N ARG A 11 4.38 -16.29 -4.30
CA ARG A 11 5.63 -16.64 -4.99
C ARG A 11 6.88 -16.10 -4.29
N SER A 12 6.92 -16.17 -2.96
CA SER A 12 8.07 -15.75 -2.14
C SER A 12 8.43 -14.26 -2.22
N HIS A 13 7.60 -13.43 -2.85
CA HIS A 13 7.82 -11.99 -2.87
C HIS A 13 7.54 -11.41 -1.48
N ARG A 14 8.17 -10.28 -1.20
CA ARG A 14 7.97 -9.53 0.04
C ARG A 14 7.94 -8.05 -0.26
N LEU A 15 6.92 -7.38 0.24
CA LEU A 15 6.84 -5.94 0.21
C LEU A 15 7.37 -5.37 1.53
N TYR A 16 8.17 -4.33 1.44
CA TYR A 16 8.64 -3.54 2.57
C TYR A 16 8.09 -2.12 2.46
N ILE A 17 7.66 -1.60 3.60
CA ILE A 17 7.18 -0.22 3.75
C ILE A 17 8.11 0.44 4.75
N VAL A 18 8.95 1.34 4.26
CA VAL A 18 10.03 1.96 5.02
C VAL A 18 9.65 3.40 5.33
N TYR A 19 9.29 3.66 6.58
CA TYR A 19 9.07 5.02 7.06
C TYR A 19 10.41 5.62 7.45
N ARG A 20 10.94 6.52 6.62
CA ARG A 20 12.07 7.37 6.94
C ARG A 20 11.58 8.50 7.85
N THR A 21 12.17 8.63 9.04
CA THR A 21 11.73 9.61 10.06
C THR A 21 12.83 10.58 10.46
N SER A 22 13.86 10.76 9.63
CA SER A 22 14.91 11.74 9.89
C SER A 22 14.38 13.15 9.58
N PRO A 23 14.71 14.19 10.35
CA PRO A 23 14.31 15.56 10.03
C PRO A 23 14.74 16.01 8.62
N GLU A 24 15.91 15.55 8.17
CA GLU A 24 16.49 15.88 6.86
C GLU A 24 16.06 14.91 5.74
N ASP A 25 15.45 13.78 6.10
CA ASP A 25 15.14 12.69 5.19
C ASP A 25 13.92 11.92 5.74
N HIS A 26 12.73 12.46 5.44
CA HIS A 26 11.45 11.89 5.82
C HIS A 26 10.66 11.48 4.59
N GLY A 27 9.96 10.37 4.69
CA GLY A 27 9.19 9.83 3.59
C GLY A 27 8.84 8.37 3.81
N VAL A 28 8.13 7.79 2.84
CA VAL A 28 7.75 6.38 2.84
C VAL A 28 8.19 5.74 1.54
N ASP A 29 8.98 4.66 1.62
CA ASP A 29 9.36 3.87 0.46
C ASP A 29 8.64 2.52 0.47
N TYR A 30 8.16 2.11 -0.69
CA TYR A 30 7.51 0.85 -0.95
C TYR A 30 8.43 0.00 -1.82
N LEU A 31 9.07 -1.01 -1.22
CA LEU A 31 10.08 -1.82 -1.88
C LEU A 31 9.59 -3.25 -2.07
N LEU A 32 9.71 -3.79 -3.28
CA LEU A 32 9.43 -5.17 -3.61
C LEU A 32 10.73 -5.97 -3.66
N HIS A 33 10.74 -7.14 -3.05
CA HIS A 33 11.90 -8.02 -3.04
C HIS A 33 11.47 -9.46 -3.31
N HIS A 34 12.34 -10.19 -4.00
CA HIS A 34 12.27 -11.64 -4.14
C HIS A 34 13.62 -12.24 -3.73
N PRO A 35 13.68 -13.41 -3.04
CA PRO A 35 14.94 -14.00 -2.57
C PRO A 35 15.99 -14.29 -3.65
N GLY A 36 15.58 -14.36 -4.91
CA GLY A 36 16.46 -14.54 -6.06
C GLY A 36 16.97 -13.24 -6.69
N TRP A 37 16.65 -12.08 -6.13
CA TRP A 37 17.11 -10.77 -6.62
C TRP A 37 18.29 -10.28 -5.80
N ASP A 38 19.22 -9.58 -6.45
CA ASP A 38 20.37 -8.98 -5.77
C ASP A 38 19.95 -7.79 -4.88
N HIS A 39 18.91 -7.07 -5.30
CA HIS A 39 18.40 -5.87 -4.64
C HIS A 39 16.86 -5.82 -4.65
N ALA A 40 16.28 -5.02 -3.76
CA ALA A 40 14.85 -4.72 -3.78
C ALA A 40 14.55 -3.62 -4.83
N GLU A 41 13.43 -3.77 -5.53
CA GLU A 41 12.93 -2.81 -6.51
C GLU A 41 12.00 -1.79 -5.82
N THR A 42 12.06 -0.52 -6.24
CA THR A 42 11.18 0.54 -5.69
C THR A 42 9.87 0.60 -6.49
N LEU A 43 8.74 0.35 -5.82
CA LEU A 43 7.42 0.48 -6.41
C LEU A 43 6.88 1.91 -6.30
N ALA A 44 7.08 2.52 -5.14
CA ALA A 44 6.67 3.89 -4.88
C ALA A 44 7.54 4.52 -3.80
N SER A 45 7.68 5.84 -3.86
CA SER A 45 8.24 6.65 -2.79
C SER A 45 7.36 7.88 -2.61
N ASP A 46 7.14 8.27 -1.37
CA ASP A 46 6.48 9.53 -1.01
C ASP A 46 7.31 10.26 0.04
N ASP A 47 8.12 11.22 -0.42
CA ASP A 47 8.91 12.14 0.39
C ASP A 47 8.34 13.58 0.36
N GLY A 48 7.05 13.70 0.02
CA GLY A 48 6.40 14.96 -0.34
C GLY A 48 6.19 15.10 -1.85
N HIS A 49 6.85 14.26 -2.66
CA HIS A 49 6.52 14.08 -4.08
C HIS A 49 6.37 12.58 -4.37
N PHE A 50 5.14 12.16 -4.66
CA PHE A 50 4.90 10.76 -5.02
C PHE A 50 5.65 10.40 -6.31
N ALA A 51 6.47 9.36 -6.25
CA ALA A 51 7.23 8.83 -7.37
C ALA A 51 6.99 7.32 -7.51
N GLY A 52 6.75 6.86 -8.73
CA GLY A 52 6.50 5.45 -9.06
C GLY A 52 5.07 5.21 -9.56
N PRO A 53 4.77 4.01 -10.09
CA PRO A 53 3.42 3.68 -10.53
C PRO A 53 2.42 3.59 -9.36
N GLY A 54 2.87 3.33 -8.13
CA GLY A 54 1.99 3.00 -7.02
C GLY A 54 1.45 1.58 -7.11
N LEU A 55 0.32 1.33 -6.46
CA LEU A 55 -0.44 0.08 -6.50
C LEU A 55 -1.86 0.34 -7.01
N SER A 56 -2.38 -0.57 -7.81
CA SER A 56 -3.81 -0.64 -8.08
C SER A 56 -4.58 -1.05 -6.82
N TRP A 57 -5.88 -0.70 -6.75
CA TRP A 57 -6.74 -1.14 -5.64
C TRP A 57 -6.75 -2.67 -5.51
N ARG A 58 -6.77 -3.39 -6.64
CA ARG A 58 -6.82 -4.86 -6.65
C ARG A 58 -5.54 -5.48 -6.09
N GLU A 59 -4.37 -4.95 -6.44
CA GLU A 59 -3.10 -5.41 -5.88
C GLU A 59 -3.01 -5.12 -4.39
N LEU A 60 -3.47 -3.95 -3.97
CA LEU A 60 -3.48 -3.53 -2.57
C LEU A 60 -4.38 -4.45 -1.72
N GLU A 61 -5.61 -4.68 -2.16
CA GLU A 61 -6.57 -5.56 -1.49
C GLU A 61 -6.06 -7.00 -1.42
N ALA A 62 -5.50 -7.51 -2.53
CA ALA A 62 -4.91 -8.85 -2.57
C ALA A 62 -3.71 -8.99 -1.63
N ALA A 63 -2.81 -8.00 -1.60
CA ALA A 63 -1.67 -7.98 -0.70
C ALA A 63 -2.09 -7.93 0.78
N ALA A 64 -3.13 -7.14 1.11
CA ALA A 64 -3.63 -7.04 2.47
C ALA A 64 -4.33 -8.33 2.95
N SER A 65 -5.05 -9.02 2.06
CA SER A 65 -5.94 -10.12 2.41
C SER A 65 -5.37 -11.54 2.21
N ASN A 66 -4.18 -11.69 1.62
CA ASN A 66 -3.63 -13.00 1.21
C ASN A 66 -3.41 -14.03 2.34
N GLY A 67 -3.50 -13.63 3.61
CA GLY A 67 -3.39 -14.53 4.77
C GLY A 67 -2.02 -15.21 4.94
N LEU A 68 -1.02 -14.85 4.14
CA LEU A 68 0.30 -15.48 4.19
C LEU A 68 0.97 -15.19 5.54
N PRO A 69 1.59 -16.22 6.15
CA PRO A 69 2.26 -16.08 7.44
C PRO A 69 3.56 -15.28 7.31
N GLY A 70 3.96 -14.65 8.41
CA GLY A 70 5.13 -13.79 8.47
C GLY A 70 4.82 -12.34 8.11
N GLY A 71 5.86 -11.48 8.16
CA GLY A 71 5.67 -10.04 8.09
C GLY A 71 5.46 -9.39 9.45
N THR A 72 5.29 -8.08 9.45
CA THR A 72 5.21 -7.30 10.69
C THR A 72 3.85 -7.45 11.39
N THR A 73 2.80 -7.76 10.64
CA THR A 73 1.47 -8.04 11.19
C THR A 73 0.73 -9.07 10.35
N ALA A 74 -0.14 -9.85 11.00
CA ALA A 74 -1.08 -10.77 10.35
C ALA A 74 -2.49 -10.17 10.18
N ASP A 75 -2.75 -9.00 10.78
CA ASP A 75 -4.06 -8.35 10.73
C ASP A 75 -4.28 -7.68 9.36
N PRO A 76 -5.25 -8.16 8.54
CA PRO A 76 -5.49 -7.64 7.20
C PRO A 76 -5.89 -6.15 7.21
N HIS A 77 -6.57 -5.66 8.25
CA HIS A 77 -6.92 -4.24 8.36
C HIS A 77 -5.68 -3.38 8.59
N ALA A 78 -4.73 -3.85 9.41
CA ALA A 78 -3.46 -3.16 9.60
C ALA A 78 -2.63 -3.17 8.30
N ARG A 79 -2.58 -4.31 7.58
CA ARG A 79 -1.89 -4.42 6.29
C ARG A 79 -2.45 -3.44 5.26
N LEU A 80 -3.78 -3.38 5.14
CA LEU A 80 -4.48 -2.47 4.21
C LEU A 80 -4.09 -1.01 4.49
N LEU A 81 -4.15 -0.57 5.75
CA LEU A 81 -3.87 0.82 6.12
C LEU A 81 -2.39 1.21 5.90
N LEU A 82 -1.46 0.27 6.07
CA LEU A 82 -0.04 0.52 5.79
C LEU A 82 0.24 0.67 4.29
N LEU A 83 -0.48 -0.09 3.45
CA LEU A 83 -0.35 -0.04 1.99
C LEU A 83 -1.04 1.17 1.36
N LEU A 84 -2.08 1.70 2.02
CA LEU A 84 -2.97 2.73 1.47
C LEU A 84 -2.27 3.95 0.86
N PRO A 85 -1.17 4.49 1.43
CA PRO A 85 -0.50 5.63 0.82
C PRO A 85 0.17 5.34 -0.54
N ALA A 86 0.38 4.07 -0.90
CA ALA A 86 0.83 3.68 -2.24
C ALA A 86 -0.30 3.55 -3.27
N LEU A 87 -1.57 3.73 -2.88
CA LEU A 87 -2.71 3.66 -3.80
C LEU A 87 -2.62 4.80 -4.84
N GLY A 88 -2.66 4.42 -6.11
CA GLY A 88 -2.74 5.35 -7.24
C GLY A 88 -3.65 4.82 -8.32
N ASP A 89 -4.91 4.57 -8.01
CA ASP A 89 -5.87 3.91 -8.90
C ASP A 89 -7.14 4.74 -9.08
N GLN A 90 -7.47 5.13 -10.31
CA GLN A 90 -8.69 5.87 -10.62
C GLN A 90 -9.95 5.00 -10.57
N ASP A 91 -9.83 3.68 -10.67
CA ASP A 91 -10.95 2.75 -10.78
C ASP A 91 -11.36 2.21 -9.39
N VAL A 92 -11.36 3.08 -8.38
CA VAL A 92 -11.76 2.79 -7.00
C VAL A 92 -13.27 2.99 -6.86
N ASP A 93 -13.99 1.92 -6.53
CA ASP A 93 -15.45 1.95 -6.40
C ASP A 93 -15.91 2.25 -4.95
N ARG A 94 -17.23 2.32 -4.73
CA ARG A 94 -17.80 2.49 -3.38
C ARG A 94 -17.51 1.32 -2.45
N THR A 95 -17.23 0.14 -2.98
CA THR A 95 -16.88 -1.05 -2.20
C THR A 95 -15.53 -0.85 -1.52
N ALA A 96 -14.56 -0.28 -2.24
CA ALA A 96 -13.26 0.07 -1.69
C ALA A 96 -13.36 1.05 -0.51
N VAL A 97 -14.17 2.10 -0.64
CA VAL A 97 -14.44 3.05 0.46
C VAL A 97 -15.00 2.33 1.69
N HIS A 98 -15.93 1.39 1.50
CA HIS A 98 -16.48 0.60 2.60
C HIS A 98 -15.42 -0.28 3.27
N ILE A 99 -14.54 -0.91 2.50
CA ILE A 99 -13.44 -1.74 3.01
C ILE A 99 -12.47 -0.91 3.85
N VAL A 100 -12.07 0.27 3.36
CA VAL A 100 -11.21 1.20 4.11
C VAL A 100 -11.90 1.69 5.38
N THR A 101 -13.19 2.03 5.30
CA THR A 101 -14.00 2.45 6.46
C THR A 101 -13.96 1.39 7.56
N ARG A 102 -14.13 0.11 7.20
CA ARG A 102 -14.03 -1.00 8.16
C ARG A 102 -12.65 -1.07 8.78
N ALA A 103 -11.59 -0.99 7.98
CA ALA A 103 -10.22 -1.03 8.51
C ALA A 103 -9.94 0.12 9.48
N LEU A 104 -10.35 1.35 9.16
CA LEU A 104 -10.22 2.51 10.03
C LEU A 104 -11.00 2.33 11.34
N THR A 105 -12.22 1.78 11.25
CA THR A 105 -13.08 1.50 12.42
C THR A 105 -12.43 0.48 13.36
N TYR A 106 -11.79 -0.56 12.82
CA TYR A 106 -11.15 -1.61 13.64
C TYR A 106 -9.79 -1.20 14.20
N ARG A 107 -9.05 -0.33 13.51
CA ARG A 107 -7.65 -0.01 13.84
C ARG A 107 -7.44 1.33 14.50
N THR A 108 -8.45 2.20 14.51
CA THR A 108 -8.33 3.57 15.01
C THR A 108 -9.53 3.95 15.86
N HIS A 109 -9.39 5.04 16.63
CA HIS A 109 -10.50 5.65 17.36
C HIS A 109 -11.05 6.88 16.62
N MET A 110 -10.99 6.89 15.29
CA MET A 110 -11.52 8.01 14.51
C MET A 110 -13.02 8.18 14.74
N ARG A 111 -13.44 9.43 14.89
CA ARG A 111 -14.84 9.79 15.14
C ARG A 111 -15.74 9.54 13.92
N ASP A 112 -15.19 9.70 12.72
CA ASP A 112 -15.91 9.57 11.45
C ASP A 112 -15.04 8.80 10.43
N PRO A 113 -14.96 7.46 10.57
CA PRO A 113 -14.10 6.63 9.72
C PRO A 113 -14.59 6.57 8.27
N GLU A 114 -15.89 6.75 8.02
CA GLU A 114 -16.46 6.74 6.67
C GLU A 114 -16.03 7.98 5.88
N ARG A 115 -16.15 9.16 6.49
CA ARG A 115 -15.65 10.40 5.88
C ARG A 115 -14.15 10.36 5.67
N ALA A 116 -13.39 9.82 6.62
CA ALA A 116 -11.95 9.67 6.47
C ALA A 116 -11.60 8.74 5.31
N ALA A 117 -12.29 7.60 5.17
CA ALA A 117 -12.11 6.70 4.05
C ALA A 117 -12.40 7.38 2.71
N ALA A 118 -13.52 8.10 2.60
CA ALA A 118 -13.87 8.84 1.37
C ALA A 118 -12.78 9.86 0.99
N LEU A 119 -12.29 10.65 1.95
CA LEU A 119 -11.23 11.62 1.71
C LEU A 119 -9.91 10.98 1.28
N LEU A 120 -9.55 9.83 1.87
CA LEU A 120 -8.35 9.10 1.49
C LEU A 120 -8.45 8.52 0.08
N MET A 121 -9.65 8.07 -0.33
CA MET A 121 -9.89 7.51 -1.67
C MET A 121 -10.03 8.58 -2.75
N ASP A 122 -10.54 9.76 -2.42
CA ASP A 122 -10.62 10.91 -3.33
C ASP A 122 -9.27 11.63 -3.46
N GLY A 123 -8.55 11.77 -2.35
CA GLY A 123 -7.30 12.52 -2.23
C GLY A 123 -6.05 11.67 -2.42
N GLN A 124 -6.12 10.62 -3.26
CA GLN A 124 -4.97 9.76 -3.62
C GLN A 124 -3.72 10.64 -3.84
N GLY A 125 -2.55 10.17 -3.39
CA GLY A 125 -1.33 10.97 -3.17
C GLY A 125 -0.93 11.92 -4.32
N PRO A 126 0.08 12.79 -4.17
CA PRO A 126 0.38 13.91 -5.08
C PRO A 126 0.35 13.64 -6.60
N ALA A 127 0.59 12.40 -7.04
CA ALA A 127 0.47 11.98 -8.44
C ALA A 127 -0.98 11.93 -8.98
N GLY A 128 -1.97 11.90 -8.09
CA GLY A 128 -3.38 11.72 -8.39
C GLY A 128 -3.74 10.29 -8.83
N PRO A 129 -5.03 10.03 -9.08
CA PRO A 129 -5.50 8.73 -9.54
C PRO A 129 -5.01 8.40 -10.96
N ALA A 130 -4.49 7.19 -11.19
CA ALA A 130 -4.03 6.71 -12.50
C ALA A 130 -4.90 5.57 -13.03
N ARG A 131 -5.03 5.45 -14.36
CA ARG A 131 -5.71 4.32 -15.00
C ARG A 131 -4.81 3.12 -15.07
N TRP A 132 -5.24 2.01 -14.46
CA TRP A 132 -4.56 0.73 -14.57
C TRP A 132 -5.16 -0.14 -15.66
N SER A 133 -4.28 -0.85 -16.36
CA SER A 133 -4.65 -1.96 -17.23
C SER A 133 -3.74 -3.13 -16.91
N THR A 134 -4.29 -4.32 -16.79
CA THR A 134 -3.49 -5.55 -16.75
C THR A 134 -2.88 -5.74 -18.14
N ALA A 135 -1.54 -5.72 -18.23
CA ALA A 135 -0.89 -6.31 -19.39
C ALA A 135 -1.11 -7.83 -19.30
N ASP A 136 -1.63 -8.44 -20.35
CA ASP A 136 -1.77 -9.89 -20.48
C ASP A 136 -0.41 -10.52 -20.80
N ASP A 137 0.59 -10.19 -19.98
CA ASP A 137 1.97 -10.61 -20.17
C ASP A 137 2.29 -11.67 -19.11
N GLY A 138 1.55 -12.78 -19.19
CA GLY A 138 2.01 -14.06 -18.68
C GLY A 138 3.13 -14.60 -19.57
N ALA A 139 4.39 -14.33 -19.23
CA ALA A 139 5.58 -15.08 -19.66
C ALA A 139 6.80 -14.52 -18.90
N ALA A 140 7.67 -15.26 -18.21
CA ALA A 140 7.84 -16.68 -17.95
C ALA A 140 8.57 -16.84 -16.61
#